data_AF-A0A5E4JA04-F1
#
_entry.id   AF-A0A5E4JA04-F1
#
_cell.length_a   1.000
_cell.length_b   1.000
_cell.length_c   1.000
_cell.angle_alpha   90.00
_cell.angle_beta   90.00
_cell.angle_gamma   90.00
#
_symmetry.space_group_name_H-M   'P 1'
#
loop_
_entity.id
_entity.type
_entity.pdbx_description
1 polymer ?
#
loop_
_entity_poly.entity_id
_entity_poly.type
_entity_poly.pdbx_seq_one_letter_code
_entity_poly.pdbx_strand_id
1 'polypeptide(L)'
;MELESVPFDLEMCIKEALNLVQPIVSKKGLNMTYIIAEGTPQAIIGDPTRLKQALTNLLSNAIKFTDKGAISVSISSDKLSDKSREICFSVKDTGIGIPEEKMSRLFQSFTQIDSSTTRRYGGTGLGLAITKKLVEMMGGNIWVESQLGTGSIFCFTIQADEALIKPANGKAKSIQESNNSKDRNHVPRILLAEDNPINQIVIMKMLDKLGYHADVAANGIEVLHSMDLQLYDLILMDVQMPEMDGFETARTIRTRWPLEDQPKIIAITAYALKGDRERCLAAGMDDYISKPLKLNELRTILEYYI
;
A
#
# COMPACT_ATOMS: atom_id res chain seq x y z
N MET A 1 -26.40 17.51 8.16
CA MET A 1 -25.46 16.80 7.26
C MET A 1 -26.06 15.43 7.06
N GLU A 2 -26.37 15.07 5.83
CA GLU A 2 -26.78 13.71 5.48
C GLU A 2 -25.52 12.93 5.09
N LEU A 3 -25.46 11.65 5.46
CA LEU A 3 -24.39 10.76 5.01
C LEU A 3 -24.77 10.18 3.65
N GLU A 4 -23.79 10.13 2.75
CA GLU A 4 -23.93 9.33 1.54
C GLU A 4 -23.84 7.84 1.89
N SER A 5 -24.57 7.01 1.16
CA SER A 5 -24.55 5.57 1.30
C SER A 5 -24.31 4.96 -0.07
N VAL A 6 -23.03 4.88 -0.43
CA VAL A 6 -22.58 4.39 -1.74
C VAL A 6 -21.58 3.25 -1.55
N PRO A 7 -21.55 2.26 -2.46
CA PRO A 7 -20.51 1.24 -2.45
C PRO A 7 -19.17 1.86 -2.89
N PHE A 8 -18.11 1.61 -2.14
CA PHE A 8 -16.76 2.05 -2.49
C PHE A 8 -15.69 1.05 -2.03
N ASP A 9 -14.52 1.10 -2.68
CA ASP A 9 -13.34 0.31 -2.29
C ASP A 9 -12.66 0.96 -1.07
N LEU A 10 -12.62 0.20 0.03
CA LEU A 10 -12.12 0.68 1.31
C LEU A 10 -10.61 0.95 1.27
N GLU A 11 -9.85 0.07 0.61
CA GLU A 11 -8.41 0.22 0.49
C GLU A 11 -8.06 1.45 -0.37
N MET A 12 -8.78 1.68 -1.47
CA MET A 12 -8.62 2.87 -2.30
C MET A 12 -8.90 4.15 -1.52
N CYS A 13 -9.96 4.17 -0.71
CA CYS A 13 -10.29 5.32 0.15
C CYS A 13 -9.18 5.63 1.16
N ILE A 14 -8.61 4.59 1.79
CA ILE A 14 -7.48 4.73 2.73
C ILE A 14 -6.23 5.24 1.99
N LYS A 15 -5.91 4.68 0.82
CA LYS A 15 -4.77 5.12 0.00
C LYS A 15 -4.88 6.58 -0.41
N GLU A 16 -6.07 7.04 -0.80
CA GLU A 16 -6.32 8.45 -1.11
C GLU A 16 -6.02 9.35 0.10
N ALA A 17 -6.45 8.97 1.30
CA ALA A 17 -6.17 9.73 2.52
C ALA A 17 -4.67 9.81 2.82
N LEU A 18 -3.95 8.69 2.68
CA LEU A 18 -2.49 8.63 2.88
C LEU A 18 -1.74 9.49 1.85
N ASN A 19 -2.14 9.42 0.58
CA ASN A 19 -1.51 10.20 -0.50
C ASN A 19 -1.62 11.72 -0.27
N LEU A 20 -2.69 12.20 0.37
CA LEU A 20 -2.85 13.62 0.70
C LEU A 20 -1.82 14.12 1.71
N VAL A 21 -1.38 13.26 2.64
CA VAL A 21 -0.45 13.64 3.72
C VAL A 21 1.00 13.25 3.44
N GLN A 22 1.24 12.34 2.49
CA GLN A 22 2.56 11.82 2.11
C GLN A 22 3.62 12.91 1.87
N PRO A 23 3.34 14.02 1.16
CA PRO A 23 4.35 15.05 0.94
C PRO A 23 4.85 15.70 2.24
N ILE A 24 3.98 15.83 3.25
CA ILE A 24 4.31 16.43 4.55
C ILE A 24 5.16 15.46 5.37
N VAL A 25 4.81 14.16 5.33
CA VAL A 25 5.56 13.06 5.95
C VAL A 25 6.98 13.02 5.42
N SER A 26 7.14 12.98 4.08
CA SER A 26 8.45 12.96 3.44
C SER A 26 9.28 14.22 3.75
N LYS A 27 8.64 15.40 3.78
CA LYS A 27 9.32 16.65 4.15
C LYS A 27 9.83 16.66 5.58
N LYS A 28 9.11 16.02 6.52
CA LYS A 28 9.56 15.85 7.90
C LYS A 28 10.53 14.67 8.09
N GLY A 29 10.70 13.81 7.08
CA GLY A 29 11.52 12.60 7.19
C GLY A 29 10.93 11.56 8.14
N LEU A 30 9.60 11.50 8.26
CA LEU A 30 8.90 10.49 9.07
C LEU A 30 8.71 9.20 8.26
N ASN A 31 8.77 8.06 8.93
CA ASN A 31 8.39 6.79 8.32
C ASN A 31 6.88 6.61 8.42
N MET A 32 6.21 6.23 7.32
CA MET A 32 4.79 5.94 7.33
C MET A 32 4.50 4.55 6.79
N THR A 33 3.73 3.77 7.55
CA THR A 33 3.30 2.42 7.17
C THR A 33 1.79 2.28 7.35
N TYR A 34 1.17 1.36 6.61
CA TYR A 34 -0.20 0.95 6.87
C TYR A 34 -0.37 -0.55 6.72
N ILE A 35 -1.31 -1.11 7.47
CA ILE A 35 -1.65 -2.54 7.45
C ILE A 35 -3.17 -2.67 7.48
N ILE A 36 -3.72 -3.56 6.65
CA ILE A 36 -5.12 -3.96 6.67
C ILE A 36 -5.16 -5.42 7.13
N ALA A 37 -5.87 -5.70 8.22
CA ALA A 37 -5.99 -7.02 8.80
C ALA A 37 -6.81 -7.95 7.89
N GLU A 38 -6.47 -9.23 7.92
CA GLU A 38 -7.21 -10.27 7.22
C GLU A 38 -8.66 -10.33 7.70
N GLY A 39 -9.59 -10.51 6.76
CA GLY A 39 -11.04 -10.49 7.04
C GLY A 39 -11.71 -9.13 6.89
N THR A 40 -10.94 -8.06 6.66
CA THR A 40 -11.46 -6.72 6.31
C THR A 40 -12.11 -6.75 4.92
N PRO A 41 -13.37 -6.29 4.77
CA PRO A 41 -14.04 -6.27 3.47
C PRO A 41 -13.32 -5.33 2.49
N GLN A 42 -13.13 -5.77 1.24
CA GLN A 42 -12.53 -4.93 0.20
C GLN A 42 -13.41 -3.72 -0.12
N ALA A 43 -14.72 -3.91 -0.02
CA ALA A 43 -15.69 -2.89 -0.37
C ALA A 43 -16.81 -2.80 0.65
N ILE A 44 -17.22 -1.57 0.92
CA ILE A 44 -18.23 -1.27 1.92
C ILE A 44 -19.23 -0.24 1.39
N ILE A 45 -20.41 -0.22 1.98
CA ILE A 45 -21.41 0.80 1.74
C ILE A 45 -21.26 1.88 2.82
N GLY A 46 -21.05 3.13 2.40
CA GLY A 46 -20.97 4.27 3.31
C GLY A 46 -20.59 5.56 2.59
N ASP A 47 -20.03 6.50 3.35
CA ASP A 47 -19.60 7.81 2.84
C ASP A 47 -18.07 7.89 2.75
N PRO A 48 -17.46 7.67 1.56
CA PRO A 48 -16.02 7.70 1.40
C PRO A 48 -15.41 9.08 1.66
N THR A 49 -16.19 10.16 1.47
CA THR A 49 -15.72 11.53 1.70
C THR A 49 -15.57 11.80 3.18
N ARG A 50 -16.55 11.39 4.00
CA ARG A 50 -16.49 11.57 5.46
C ARG A 50 -15.49 10.64 6.12
N LEU A 51 -15.38 9.40 5.66
CA LEU A 51 -14.35 8.47 6.13
C LEU A 51 -12.95 9.04 5.88
N LYS A 52 -12.67 9.48 4.64
CA LYS A 52 -11.41 10.13 4.28
C LYS A 52 -11.15 11.38 5.10
N GLN A 53 -12.17 12.20 5.36
CA GLN A 53 -12.06 13.40 6.20
C GLN A 53 -11.66 13.04 7.65
N ALA A 54 -12.30 12.02 8.24
CA ALA A 54 -11.97 11.55 9.58
C ALA A 54 -10.51 11.06 9.67
N LEU A 55 -10.11 10.18 8.74
CA LEU A 55 -8.77 9.60 8.70
C LEU A 55 -7.69 10.66 8.45
N THR A 56 -7.91 11.56 7.49
CA THR A 56 -6.94 12.62 7.14
C THR A 56 -6.72 13.59 8.32
N ASN A 57 -7.76 13.87 9.11
CA ASN A 57 -7.62 14.70 10.31
C ASN A 57 -6.72 14.04 11.37
N LEU A 58 -6.90 12.74 11.62
CA LEU A 58 -6.05 12.00 12.56
C LEU A 58 -4.59 11.91 12.07
N LEU A 59 -4.39 11.61 10.78
CA LEU A 59 -3.07 11.59 10.15
C LEU A 59 -2.37 12.95 10.25
N SER A 60 -3.09 14.04 9.97
CA SER A 60 -2.53 15.39 10.08
C SER A 60 -2.11 15.74 11.50
N ASN A 61 -2.88 15.30 12.50
CA ASN A 61 -2.49 15.45 13.91
C ASN A 61 -1.24 14.63 14.24
N ALA A 62 -1.18 13.36 13.84
CA ALA A 62 -0.02 12.50 14.04
C ALA A 62 1.27 13.14 13.46
N ILE A 63 1.20 13.65 12.22
CA ILE A 63 2.33 14.32 11.55
C ILE A 63 2.71 15.62 12.27
N LYS A 64 1.70 16.38 12.71
CA LYS A 64 1.92 17.66 13.40
C LYS A 64 2.69 17.47 14.71
N PHE A 65 2.35 16.45 15.49
CA PHE A 65 2.91 16.20 16.83
C PHE A 65 4.08 15.20 16.86
N THR A 66 4.47 14.68 15.71
CA THR A 66 5.68 13.85 15.54
C THR A 66 6.72 14.62 14.75
N ASP A 67 7.88 14.86 15.37
CA ASP A 67 9.00 15.55 14.71
C ASP A 67 10.02 14.56 14.12
N LYS A 68 10.21 13.41 14.77
CA LYS A 68 11.03 12.28 14.27
C LYS A 68 10.37 10.97 14.67
N GLY A 69 10.53 9.94 13.85
CA GLY A 69 10.02 8.59 14.13
C GLY A 69 9.03 8.11 13.06
N ALA A 70 7.97 7.43 13.49
CA ALA A 70 7.07 6.71 12.59
C ALA A 70 5.60 6.96 12.89
N ILE A 71 4.78 6.84 11.85
CA ILE A 71 3.33 6.82 11.90
C ILE A 71 2.85 5.53 11.25
N SER A 72 2.06 4.74 11.97
CA SER A 72 1.51 3.48 11.46
C SER A 72 0.00 3.51 11.49
N VAL A 73 -0.64 3.20 10.36
CA VAL A 73 -2.09 3.05 10.26
C VAL A 73 -2.47 1.57 10.27
N SER A 74 -3.39 1.16 11.13
CA SER A 74 -3.92 -0.21 11.14
C SER A 74 -5.41 -0.18 10.93
N ILE A 75 -5.90 -1.06 10.05
CA ILE A 75 -7.33 -1.23 9.80
C ILE A 75 -7.68 -2.68 10.08
N SER A 76 -8.71 -2.91 10.87
CA SER A 76 -9.25 -4.24 11.13
C SER A 76 -10.76 -4.21 11.01
N SER A 77 -11.38 -5.37 10.77
CA SER A 77 -12.82 -5.49 10.83
C SER A 77 -13.26 -6.68 11.66
N ASP A 78 -14.30 -6.48 12.45
CA ASP A 78 -15.01 -7.52 13.17
C ASP A 78 -16.42 -7.69 12.58
N LYS A 79 -16.92 -8.92 12.61
CA LYS A 79 -18.28 -9.22 12.12
C LYS A 79 -19.30 -8.82 13.20
N LEU A 80 -20.19 -7.89 12.87
CA LEU A 80 -21.37 -7.59 13.70
C LEU A 80 -22.56 -8.49 13.33
N SER A 81 -22.71 -8.79 12.03
CA SER A 81 -23.72 -9.69 11.49
C SER A 81 -23.26 -10.28 10.14
N ASP A 82 -24.12 -11.02 9.46
CA ASP A 82 -23.83 -11.62 8.14
C ASP A 82 -23.54 -10.58 7.05
N LYS A 83 -24.02 -9.34 7.20
CA LYS A 83 -23.83 -8.26 6.21
C LYS A 83 -23.12 -7.04 6.76
N SER A 84 -23.13 -6.84 8.07
CA SER A 84 -22.60 -5.65 8.72
C SER A 84 -21.27 -5.94 9.41
N ARG A 85 -20.31 -5.05 9.21
CA ARG A 85 -18.97 -5.10 9.80
C ARG A 85 -18.76 -3.87 10.67
N GLU A 86 -18.12 -4.08 11.81
CA GLU A 86 -17.47 -2.99 12.54
C GLU A 86 -16.04 -2.89 12.03
N ILE A 87 -15.65 -1.72 11.53
CA ILE A 87 -14.31 -1.51 10.97
C ILE A 87 -13.58 -0.52 11.87
N CYS A 88 -12.48 -0.97 12.46
CA CYS A 88 -11.62 -0.18 13.32
C CYS A 88 -10.46 0.39 12.51
N PHE A 89 -10.23 1.69 12.66
CA PHE A 89 -9.11 2.43 12.11
C PHE A 89 -8.26 2.96 13.26
N SER A 90 -6.97 2.64 13.24
CA SER A 90 -6.00 3.06 14.24
C SER A 90 -4.89 3.85 13.57
N VAL A 91 -4.58 5.03 14.08
CA VAL A 91 -3.45 5.86 13.68
C VAL A 91 -2.53 6.01 14.88
N LYS A 92 -1.39 5.33 14.82
CA LYS A 92 -0.35 5.37 15.85
C LYS A 92 0.80 6.27 15.42
N ASP A 93 1.26 7.10 16.32
CA ASP A 93 2.40 7.99 16.16
C ASP A 93 3.42 7.77 17.29
N THR A 94 4.69 8.09 17.03
CA THR A 94 5.77 8.08 18.03
C THR A 94 6.12 9.49 18.50
N GLY A 95 5.12 10.39 18.53
CA GLY A 95 5.30 11.80 18.86
C GLY A 95 5.40 12.06 20.36
N ILE A 96 5.10 13.31 20.75
CA ILE A 96 5.22 13.77 22.15
C ILE A 96 4.28 13.08 23.13
N GLY A 97 3.23 12.41 22.66
CA GLY A 97 2.17 11.86 23.51
C GLY A 97 1.30 12.93 24.17
N ILE A 98 0.29 12.49 24.92
CA ILE A 98 -0.72 13.32 25.56
C ILE A 98 -0.79 12.96 27.05
N PRO A 99 -0.74 13.95 27.97
CA PRO A 99 -0.97 13.71 29.39
C PRO A 99 -2.38 13.20 29.69
N GLU A 100 -2.51 12.25 30.61
CA GLU A 100 -3.78 11.60 30.99
C GLU A 100 -4.88 12.60 31.40
N GLU A 101 -4.51 13.63 32.16
CA GLU A 101 -5.40 14.71 32.59
C GLU A 101 -6.07 15.47 31.43
N LYS A 102 -5.46 15.46 30.24
CA LYS A 102 -5.94 16.17 29.05
C LYS A 102 -6.74 15.26 28.10
N MET A 103 -6.67 13.94 28.25
CA MET A 103 -7.31 12.97 27.34
C MET A 103 -8.83 13.12 27.31
N SER A 104 -9.46 13.35 28.47
CA SER A 104 -10.91 13.49 28.62
C SER A 104 -11.52 14.68 27.87
N ARG A 105 -10.72 15.68 27.49
CA ARG A 105 -11.19 16.94 26.86
C ARG A 105 -10.88 17.04 25.37
N LEU A 106 -10.11 16.11 24.80
CA LEU A 106 -9.63 16.18 23.40
C LEU A 106 -10.75 16.27 22.35
N PHE A 107 -11.89 15.64 22.61
CA PHE A 107 -13.02 15.60 21.70
C PHE A 107 -14.06 16.70 21.97
N GLN A 108 -13.81 17.60 22.92
CA GLN A 108 -14.67 18.76 23.17
C GLN A 108 -14.27 19.91 22.24
N SER A 109 -15.25 20.57 21.63
CA SER A 109 -15.04 21.72 20.75
C SER A 109 -14.24 22.82 21.46
N PHE A 110 -13.28 23.43 20.76
CA PHE A 110 -12.44 24.53 21.25
C PHE A 110 -11.43 24.18 22.35
N THR A 111 -11.22 22.90 22.63
CA THR A 111 -10.18 22.49 23.58
C THR A 111 -8.81 22.56 22.91
N GLN A 112 -7.96 23.49 23.37
CA GLN A 112 -6.60 23.67 22.92
C GLN A 112 -5.63 23.42 24.09
N ILE A 113 -4.59 22.62 23.84
CA ILE A 113 -3.80 22.00 24.92
C ILE A 113 -2.82 22.97 25.60
N ASP A 114 -2.36 24.05 24.95
CA ASP A 114 -1.60 25.16 25.58
C ASP A 114 -1.44 26.39 24.66
N SER A 115 -1.31 27.59 25.25
CA SER A 115 -1.11 28.88 24.56
C SER A 115 0.32 29.15 24.07
N SER A 116 1.27 28.28 24.44
CA SER A 116 2.68 28.31 23.99
C SER A 116 2.92 27.46 22.74
N THR A 117 2.23 26.32 22.61
CA THR A 117 2.25 25.43 21.43
C THR A 117 1.40 25.95 20.27
N THR A 118 0.41 26.82 20.52
CA THR A 118 -0.39 27.49 19.48
C THR A 118 0.45 28.42 18.59
N ARG A 119 1.49 29.08 19.12
CA ARG A 119 2.39 29.92 18.32
C ARG A 119 3.27 29.15 17.35
N ARG A 120 3.51 27.85 17.60
CA ARG A 120 4.42 27.03 16.80
C ARG A 120 3.70 26.03 15.89
N TYR A 121 2.48 25.61 16.24
CA TYR A 121 1.82 24.49 15.56
C TYR A 121 0.37 24.73 15.10
N GLY A 122 -0.29 25.85 15.42
CA GLY A 122 -1.56 26.32 14.81
C GLY A 122 -2.76 25.32 14.77
N GLY A 123 -3.95 25.72 15.25
CA GLY A 123 -5.15 24.89 15.06
C GLY A 123 -6.38 25.47 15.74
N THR A 124 -7.56 25.25 15.16
CA THR A 124 -8.84 25.80 15.67
C THR A 124 -9.39 25.02 16.88
N GLY A 125 -8.84 23.85 17.21
CA GLY A 125 -9.39 22.96 18.25
C GLY A 125 -10.72 22.31 17.86
N LEU A 126 -11.12 22.41 16.59
CA LEU A 126 -12.39 21.85 16.07
C LEU A 126 -12.23 20.50 15.39
N GLY A 127 -11.01 20.15 14.94
CA GLY A 127 -10.78 18.96 14.12
C GLY A 127 -11.26 17.67 14.77
N LEU A 128 -10.84 17.38 16.01
CA LEU A 128 -11.24 16.15 16.71
C LEU A 128 -12.72 16.13 17.09
N ALA A 129 -13.32 17.29 17.40
CA ALA A 129 -14.76 17.39 17.68
C ALA A 129 -15.61 17.11 16.40
N ILE A 130 -15.17 17.61 15.24
CA ILE A 130 -15.80 17.29 13.95
C ILE A 130 -15.62 15.81 13.62
N THR A 131 -14.42 15.26 13.79
CA THR A 131 -14.17 13.83 13.57
C THR A 131 -15.05 12.96 14.45
N LYS A 132 -15.20 13.29 15.74
CA LYS A 132 -16.11 12.57 16.64
C LYS A 132 -17.53 12.57 16.11
N LYS A 133 -18.07 13.72 15.71
CA LYS A 133 -19.43 13.81 15.16
C LYS A 133 -19.59 12.99 13.87
N LEU A 134 -18.59 13.00 12.99
CA LEU A 134 -18.62 12.19 11.76
C LEU A 134 -18.61 10.69 12.06
N VAL A 135 -17.78 10.26 13.01
CA VAL A 135 -17.69 8.86 13.44
C VAL A 135 -19.00 8.39 14.07
N GLU A 136 -19.59 9.20 14.95
CA GLU A 136 -20.89 8.90 15.56
C GLU A 136 -22.01 8.80 14.50
N MET A 137 -21.98 9.67 13.49
CA MET A 137 -22.92 9.59 12.36
C MET A 137 -22.74 8.29 11.56
N MET A 138 -21.51 7.77 11.43
CA MET A 138 -21.20 6.49 10.78
C MET A 138 -21.42 5.28 11.72
N GLY A 139 -22.10 5.46 12.86
CA GLY A 139 -22.47 4.40 13.78
C GLY A 139 -21.31 3.83 14.62
N GLY A 140 -20.16 4.51 14.65
CA GLY A 140 -18.99 4.05 15.41
C GLY A 140 -18.58 4.97 16.56
N ASN A 141 -17.43 4.67 17.16
CA ASN A 141 -16.88 5.37 18.31
C ASN A 141 -15.44 5.83 18.03
N ILE A 142 -14.98 6.88 18.72
CA ILE A 142 -13.59 7.37 18.64
C ILE A 142 -12.97 7.47 20.03
N TRP A 143 -11.71 7.05 20.17
CA TRP A 143 -10.95 7.10 21.41
C TRP A 143 -9.45 7.32 21.14
N VAL A 144 -8.69 7.50 22.20
CA VAL A 144 -7.23 7.65 22.13
C VAL A 144 -6.57 6.90 23.29
N GLU A 145 -5.44 6.30 23.00
CA GLU A 145 -4.49 5.73 23.96
C GLU A 145 -3.17 6.47 23.79
N SER A 146 -2.62 7.07 24.84
CA SER A 146 -1.42 7.89 24.71
C SER A 146 -0.63 7.89 26.01
N GLN A 147 0.68 7.98 25.88
CA GLN A 147 1.58 8.18 27.00
C GLN A 147 2.62 9.24 26.63
N LEU A 148 2.85 10.16 27.57
CA LEU A 148 3.76 11.28 27.37
C LEU A 148 5.18 10.77 27.07
N GLY A 149 5.75 11.23 25.95
CA GLY A 149 7.09 10.87 25.47
C GLY A 149 7.18 9.59 24.64
N THR A 150 6.11 8.78 24.55
CA THR A 150 6.11 7.54 23.74
C THR A 150 5.28 7.64 22.47
N GLY A 151 4.32 8.56 22.43
CA GLY A 151 3.42 8.79 21.30
C GLY A 151 1.96 8.49 21.63
N SER A 152 1.11 8.49 20.60
CA SER A 152 -0.33 8.29 20.74
C SER A 152 -0.87 7.31 19.72
N ILE A 153 -2.00 6.69 20.05
CA ILE A 153 -2.79 5.83 19.18
C ILE A 153 -4.20 6.40 19.18
N PHE A 154 -4.61 6.99 18.07
CA PHE A 154 -5.99 7.44 17.87
C PHE A 154 -6.75 6.37 17.12
N CYS A 155 -7.86 5.92 17.68
CA CYS A 155 -8.67 4.86 17.10
C CYS A 155 -10.10 5.34 16.88
N PHE A 156 -10.71 4.95 15.77
CA PHE A 156 -12.14 5.08 15.56
C PHE A 156 -12.74 3.87 14.87
N THR A 157 -13.99 3.55 15.16
CA THR A 157 -14.76 2.55 14.43
C THR A 157 -15.78 3.21 13.50
N ILE A 158 -16.23 2.46 12.50
CA ILE A 158 -17.44 2.73 11.73
C ILE A 158 -18.24 1.44 11.62
N GLN A 159 -19.55 1.56 11.45
CA GLN A 159 -20.39 0.45 11.03
C GLN A 159 -20.68 0.60 9.54
N ALA A 160 -20.40 -0.46 8.78
CA ALA A 160 -20.64 -0.45 7.35
C ALA A 160 -21.04 -1.85 6.87
N ASP A 161 -21.91 -1.88 5.87
CA ASP A 161 -22.30 -3.13 5.23
C ASP A 161 -21.28 -3.51 4.16
N GLU A 162 -20.99 -4.80 4.06
CA GLU A 162 -20.12 -5.36 3.04
C GLU A 162 -20.77 -5.21 1.66
N ALA A 163 -20.09 -4.52 0.75
CA ALA A 163 -20.54 -4.34 -0.62
C ALA A 163 -19.94 -5.43 -1.51
N LEU A 164 -20.77 -6.03 -2.36
CA LEU A 164 -20.26 -6.84 -3.48
C LEU A 164 -19.91 -5.89 -4.62
N ILE A 165 -18.64 -5.51 -4.75
CA ILE A 165 -18.17 -4.91 -6.01
C ILE A 165 -18.06 -6.05 -7.02
N LYS A 166 -19.05 -6.15 -7.92
CA LYS A 166 -18.78 -6.73 -9.25
C LYS A 166 -17.74 -5.82 -9.90
N PRO A 167 -16.66 -6.35 -10.51
CA PRO A 167 -15.66 -5.50 -11.16
C PRO A 167 -16.34 -4.67 -12.24
N ALA A 168 -16.61 -3.39 -11.92
CA ALA A 168 -17.13 -2.41 -12.85
C ALA A 168 -15.95 -1.78 -13.59
N ASN A 169 -15.38 -2.55 -14.50
CA ASN A 169 -14.76 -2.02 -15.72
C ASN A 169 -14.93 -3.02 -16.86
N GLY A 170 -16.19 -3.38 -17.11
CA GLY A 170 -16.68 -3.48 -18.47
C GLY A 170 -16.70 -2.09 -19.10
N LYS A 171 -15.56 -1.63 -19.61
CA LYS A 171 -15.54 -0.75 -20.77
C LYS A 171 -14.86 -1.50 -21.89
N ALA A 172 -15.70 -2.08 -22.73
CA ALA A 172 -15.37 -2.41 -24.10
C ALA A 172 -14.67 -1.22 -24.75
N LYS A 173 -13.33 -1.27 -24.81
CA LYS A 173 -12.63 -0.67 -25.94
C LYS A 173 -12.61 -1.74 -27.00
N SER A 174 -13.40 -1.50 -28.04
CA SER A 174 -13.23 -2.10 -29.35
C SER A 174 -11.75 -2.01 -29.74
N ILE A 175 -11.04 -3.12 -29.61
CA ILE A 175 -9.80 -3.36 -30.32
C ILE A 175 -10.14 -4.51 -31.24
N GLN A 176 -9.96 -4.21 -32.52
CA GLN A 176 -10.18 -5.09 -33.64
C GLN A 176 -9.52 -6.44 -33.39
N GLU A 177 -10.27 -7.48 -33.76
CA GLU A 177 -9.77 -8.83 -33.93
C GLU A 177 -8.46 -8.80 -34.71
N SER A 178 -7.41 -9.31 -34.09
CA SER A 178 -6.34 -10.00 -34.80
C SER A 178 -6.07 -11.27 -34.01
N ASN A 179 -6.82 -12.30 -34.39
CA ASN A 179 -6.52 -13.69 -34.08
C ASN A 179 -5.10 -14.01 -34.54
N ASN A 180 -4.28 -14.52 -33.61
CA ASN A 180 -3.75 -15.88 -33.69
C ASN A 180 -2.84 -16.10 -32.47
N SER A 181 -3.36 -16.77 -31.44
CA SER A 181 -3.15 -18.22 -31.23
C SER A 181 -1.70 -18.57 -30.91
N LYS A 182 -1.35 -18.45 -29.62
CA LYS A 182 -0.33 -19.33 -29.02
C LYS A 182 -0.93 -19.98 -27.77
N ASP A 183 -0.62 -21.25 -27.65
CA ASP A 183 -1.22 -22.30 -26.83
C ASP A 183 -1.71 -21.91 -25.43
N ARG A 184 -2.96 -22.27 -25.12
CA ARG A 184 -3.49 -22.35 -23.74
C ARG A 184 -2.92 -23.54 -22.95
N ASN A 185 -1.71 -23.98 -23.26
CA ASN A 185 -0.99 -25.07 -22.61
C ASN A 185 0.44 -24.68 -22.19
N HIS A 186 0.86 -23.43 -22.41
CA HIS A 186 2.17 -22.97 -21.98
C HIS A 186 2.12 -22.64 -20.48
N VAL A 187 2.75 -23.49 -19.66
CA VAL A 187 3.00 -23.16 -18.26
C VAL A 187 4.15 -22.15 -18.24
N PRO A 188 3.91 -20.94 -17.75
CA PRO A 188 4.88 -19.87 -17.84
C PRO A 188 6.08 -20.11 -16.93
N ARG A 189 7.28 -19.89 -17.47
CA ARG A 189 8.54 -20.05 -16.76
C ARG A 189 8.94 -18.71 -16.18
N ILE A 190 8.95 -18.64 -14.85
CA ILE A 190 9.33 -17.44 -14.11
C ILE A 190 10.72 -17.65 -13.51
N LEU A 191 11.54 -16.61 -13.52
CA LEU A 191 12.81 -16.55 -12.79
C LEU A 191 12.74 -15.45 -11.73
N LEU A 192 13.08 -15.76 -10.50
CA LEU A 192 13.22 -14.81 -9.40
C LEU A 192 14.70 -14.51 -9.17
N ALA A 193 15.12 -13.27 -9.37
CA ALA A 193 16.45 -12.78 -9.02
C ALA A 193 16.36 -11.94 -7.74
N GLU A 194 16.86 -12.48 -6.63
CA GLU A 194 16.85 -11.84 -5.30
C GLU A 194 17.99 -12.44 -4.48
N ASP A 195 18.84 -11.60 -3.88
CA ASP A 195 20.04 -12.05 -3.17
C ASP A 195 19.76 -12.50 -1.72
N ASN A 196 18.66 -12.02 -1.13
CA ASN A 196 18.29 -12.34 0.24
C ASN A 196 17.44 -13.63 0.30
N PRO A 197 17.93 -14.72 0.93
CA PRO A 197 17.22 -15.99 1.00
C PRO A 197 15.84 -15.91 1.67
N ILE A 198 15.65 -14.98 2.61
CA ILE A 198 14.35 -14.76 3.26
C ILE A 198 13.35 -14.16 2.27
N ASN A 199 13.78 -13.17 1.47
CA ASN A 199 12.94 -12.59 0.44
C ASN A 199 12.62 -13.61 -0.65
N GLN A 200 13.58 -14.44 -1.06
CA GLN A 200 13.33 -15.56 -1.97
C GLN A 200 12.20 -16.45 -1.47
N ILE A 201 12.25 -16.91 -0.21
CA ILE A 201 11.20 -17.76 0.39
C ILE A 201 9.84 -17.05 0.39
N VAL A 202 9.80 -15.76 0.72
CA VAL A 202 8.55 -14.99 0.76
C VAL A 202 7.93 -14.89 -0.63
N ILE A 203 8.71 -14.50 -1.63
CA ILE A 203 8.23 -14.31 -3.01
C ILE A 203 7.84 -15.64 -3.64
N MET A 204 8.62 -16.71 -3.40
CA MET A 204 8.30 -18.06 -3.85
C MET A 204 6.97 -18.56 -3.26
N LYS A 205 6.70 -18.32 -1.98
CA LYS A 205 5.40 -18.64 -1.37
C LYS A 205 4.25 -17.82 -1.94
N MET A 206 4.51 -16.57 -2.35
CA MET A 206 3.51 -15.75 -3.03
C MET A 206 3.18 -16.30 -4.42
N LEU A 207 4.21 -16.70 -5.18
CA LEU A 207 4.04 -17.33 -6.49
C LEU A 207 3.28 -18.66 -6.40
N ASP A 208 3.63 -19.51 -5.45
CA ASP A 208 2.97 -20.80 -5.21
C ASP A 208 1.48 -20.63 -4.87
N LYS A 209 1.15 -19.66 -4.01
CA LYS A 209 -0.25 -19.29 -3.72
C LYS A 209 -1.04 -18.82 -4.94
N LEU A 210 -0.36 -18.27 -5.93
CA LEU A 210 -0.95 -17.83 -7.20
C LEU A 210 -0.94 -18.93 -8.28
N GLY A 211 -0.40 -20.12 -7.96
CA GLY A 211 -0.34 -21.26 -8.87
C GLY A 211 0.85 -21.24 -9.83
N TYR A 212 1.87 -20.43 -9.54
CA TYR A 212 3.08 -20.34 -10.36
C TYR A 212 4.31 -20.95 -9.68
N HIS A 213 5.25 -21.41 -10.49
CA HIS A 213 6.57 -21.82 -10.04
C HIS A 213 7.64 -20.90 -10.64
N ALA A 214 8.72 -20.70 -9.90
CA ALA A 214 9.86 -19.95 -10.39
C ALA A 214 11.18 -20.63 -10.01
N ASP A 215 12.16 -20.49 -10.89
CA ASP A 215 13.56 -20.75 -10.55
C ASP A 215 14.12 -19.55 -9.78
N VAL A 216 15.21 -19.74 -9.05
CA VAL A 216 15.83 -18.69 -8.21
C VAL A 216 17.27 -18.45 -8.63
N ALA A 217 17.65 -17.19 -8.72
CA ALA A 217 19.01 -16.70 -8.91
C ALA A 217 19.36 -15.68 -7.81
N ALA A 218 20.58 -15.75 -7.28
CA ALA A 218 21.03 -14.88 -6.20
C ALA A 218 21.66 -13.55 -6.69
N ASN A 219 22.01 -13.45 -7.97
CA ASN A 219 22.59 -12.26 -8.57
C ASN A 219 22.40 -12.22 -10.10
N GLY A 220 22.81 -11.12 -10.74
CA GLY A 220 22.70 -10.94 -12.18
C GLY A 220 23.47 -11.96 -13.02
N ILE A 221 24.59 -12.49 -12.53
CA ILE A 221 25.40 -13.48 -13.26
C ILE A 221 24.64 -14.81 -13.34
N GLU A 222 24.03 -15.24 -12.24
CA GLU A 222 23.19 -16.44 -12.19
C GLU A 222 21.93 -16.30 -13.06
N VAL A 223 21.37 -15.10 -13.18
CA VAL A 223 20.27 -14.81 -14.12
C VAL A 223 20.71 -15.07 -15.56
N LEU A 224 21.84 -14.50 -15.97
CA LEU A 224 22.36 -14.68 -17.33
C LEU A 224 22.71 -16.15 -17.61
N HIS A 225 23.25 -16.86 -16.63
CA HIS A 225 23.53 -18.28 -16.75
C HIS A 225 22.24 -19.11 -16.89
N SER A 226 21.21 -18.81 -16.11
CA SER A 226 19.91 -19.49 -16.19
C SER A 226 19.26 -19.29 -17.57
N MET A 227 19.38 -18.07 -18.13
CA MET A 227 18.91 -17.76 -19.48
C MET A 227 19.72 -18.43 -20.61
N ASP A 228 20.97 -18.82 -20.36
CA ASP A 228 21.76 -19.61 -21.31
C ASP A 228 21.28 -21.07 -21.38
N LEU A 229 20.68 -21.57 -20.30
CA LEU A 229 20.21 -22.95 -20.19
C LEU A 229 18.78 -23.14 -20.69
N GLN A 230 17.92 -22.12 -20.52
CA GLN A 230 16.53 -22.17 -20.94
C GLN A 230 15.92 -20.78 -21.13
N LEU A 231 14.79 -20.73 -21.83
CA LEU A 231 14.00 -19.52 -21.98
C LEU A 231 13.06 -19.32 -20.79
N TYR A 232 12.88 -18.05 -20.41
CA TYR A 232 11.92 -17.60 -19.41
C TYR A 232 10.92 -16.65 -20.05
N ASP A 233 9.69 -16.68 -19.55
CA ASP A 233 8.63 -15.74 -19.98
C ASP A 233 8.71 -14.45 -19.17
N LEU A 234 9.06 -14.56 -17.88
CA LEU A 234 9.11 -13.44 -16.96
C LEU A 234 10.25 -13.57 -15.95
N ILE A 235 10.92 -12.45 -15.66
CA ILE A 235 11.90 -12.31 -14.59
C ILE A 235 11.39 -11.29 -13.58
N LEU A 236 11.24 -11.70 -12.32
CA LEU A 236 11.11 -10.83 -11.16
C LEU A 236 12.52 -10.51 -10.67
N MET A 237 12.98 -9.27 -10.82
CA MET A 237 14.38 -8.93 -10.59
C MET A 237 14.56 -7.86 -9.56
N ASP A 238 15.20 -8.19 -8.43
CA ASP A 238 15.70 -7.19 -7.50
C ASP A 238 16.70 -6.26 -8.19
N VAL A 239 16.54 -4.96 -7.95
CA VAL A 239 17.43 -3.95 -8.49
C VAL A 239 18.78 -3.99 -7.78
N GLN A 240 18.79 -4.27 -6.47
CA GLN A 240 20.01 -4.24 -5.65
C GLN A 240 20.48 -5.65 -5.32
N MET A 241 21.40 -6.17 -6.12
CA MET A 241 22.02 -7.48 -5.92
C MET A 241 23.55 -7.35 -5.93
N PRO A 242 24.30 -8.22 -5.24
CA PRO A 242 25.75 -8.24 -5.29
C PRO A 242 26.26 -8.71 -6.66
N GLU A 243 27.55 -8.46 -6.94
CA GLU A 243 28.27 -8.83 -8.16
C GLU A 243 27.78 -8.15 -9.44
N MET A 244 26.53 -8.41 -9.85
CA MET A 244 25.87 -7.76 -10.97
C MET A 244 24.46 -7.34 -10.55
N ASP A 245 24.20 -6.04 -10.63
CA ASP A 245 22.93 -5.45 -10.20
C ASP A 245 21.81 -5.66 -11.25
N GLY A 246 20.56 -5.39 -10.86
CA GLY A 246 19.41 -5.62 -11.75
C GLY A 246 19.41 -4.73 -12.99
N PHE A 247 19.99 -3.53 -12.93
CA PHE A 247 20.07 -2.63 -14.08
C PHE A 247 21.07 -3.11 -15.12
N GLU A 248 22.26 -3.54 -14.68
CA GLU A 248 23.29 -4.12 -15.54
C GLU A 248 22.81 -5.44 -16.16
N THR A 249 22.13 -6.26 -15.36
CA THR A 249 21.51 -7.52 -15.81
C THR A 249 20.50 -7.26 -16.93
N ALA A 250 19.56 -6.33 -16.72
CA ALA A 250 18.56 -5.98 -17.73
C ALA A 250 19.19 -5.49 -19.05
N ARG A 251 20.19 -4.59 -18.97
CA ARG A 251 20.91 -4.11 -20.16
C ARG A 251 21.61 -5.24 -20.91
N THR A 252 22.20 -6.17 -20.18
CA THR A 252 22.90 -7.32 -20.75
C THR A 252 21.90 -8.24 -21.46
N ILE A 253 20.75 -8.52 -20.85
CA ILE A 253 19.68 -9.31 -21.46
C ILE A 253 19.21 -8.67 -22.77
N ARG A 254 18.95 -7.36 -22.76
CA ARG A 254 18.50 -6.63 -23.96
C ARG A 254 19.53 -6.59 -25.09
N THR A 255 20.81 -6.73 -24.76
CA THR A 255 21.91 -6.69 -25.74
C THR A 255 22.25 -8.09 -26.29
N ARG A 256 22.21 -9.12 -25.43
CA ARG A 256 22.72 -10.46 -25.76
C ARG A 256 21.67 -11.37 -26.39
N TRP A 257 20.40 -11.30 -25.97
CA TRP A 257 19.34 -12.15 -26.52
C TRP A 257 18.53 -11.42 -27.59
N PRO A 258 18.06 -12.11 -28.65
CA PRO A 258 17.16 -11.53 -29.64
C PRO A 258 15.81 -11.21 -29.00
N LEU A 259 15.09 -10.23 -29.56
CA LEU A 259 13.84 -9.70 -28.99
C LEU A 259 12.77 -10.79 -28.75
N GLU A 260 12.76 -11.84 -29.56
CA GLU A 260 11.81 -12.95 -29.47
C GLU A 260 12.08 -13.92 -28.30
N ASP A 261 13.31 -13.95 -27.81
CA ASP A 261 13.75 -14.81 -26.69
C ASP A 261 13.89 -14.02 -25.37
N GLN A 262 13.60 -12.72 -25.41
CA GLN A 262 13.74 -11.85 -24.25
C GLN A 262 12.52 -11.97 -23.31
N PRO A 263 12.74 -12.27 -22.01
CA PRO A 263 11.66 -12.30 -21.03
C PRO A 263 11.14 -10.90 -20.75
N LYS A 264 9.92 -10.86 -20.19
CA LYS A 264 9.42 -9.69 -19.49
C LYS A 264 10.18 -9.49 -18.20
N ILE A 265 10.75 -8.30 -18.01
CA ILE A 265 11.59 -7.99 -16.85
C ILE A 265 10.82 -7.03 -15.95
N ILE A 266 10.50 -7.49 -14.76
CA ILE A 266 9.79 -6.73 -13.74
C ILE A 266 10.75 -6.42 -12.60
N ALA A 267 11.07 -5.14 -12.41
CA ALA A 267 11.96 -4.71 -11.35
C ALA A 267 11.28 -4.85 -9.98
N ILE A 268 11.96 -5.38 -8.98
CA ILE A 268 11.58 -5.28 -7.58
C ILE A 268 12.50 -4.25 -6.94
N THR A 269 11.97 -3.07 -6.60
CA THR A 269 12.79 -1.92 -6.18
C THR A 269 12.39 -1.38 -4.81
N ALA A 270 13.36 -1.03 -3.97
CA ALA A 270 13.11 -0.34 -2.69
C ALA A 270 12.62 1.12 -2.86
N TYR A 271 12.73 1.69 -4.06
CA TYR A 271 12.44 3.10 -4.31
C TYR A 271 11.33 3.26 -5.37
N ALA A 272 10.15 3.70 -4.93
CA ALA A 272 8.97 3.94 -5.77
C ALA A 272 8.84 5.42 -6.21
N LEU A 273 9.95 6.15 -6.32
CA LEU A 273 9.95 7.54 -6.77
C LEU A 273 9.88 7.60 -8.31
N LYS A 274 9.31 8.68 -8.86
CA LYS A 274 9.18 8.89 -10.32
C LYS A 274 10.47 8.66 -11.11
N GLY A 275 11.63 8.96 -10.54
CA GLY A 275 12.94 8.79 -11.19
C GLY A 275 13.42 7.33 -11.25
N ASP A 276 13.02 6.46 -10.32
CA ASP A 276 13.48 5.07 -10.32
C ASP A 276 12.72 4.22 -11.33
N ARG A 277 11.44 4.52 -11.56
CA ARG A 277 10.69 3.97 -12.70
C ARG A 277 11.38 4.30 -14.02
N GLU A 278 11.75 5.57 -14.22
CA GLU A 278 12.44 6.01 -15.44
C GLU A 278 13.79 5.30 -15.61
N ARG A 279 14.53 5.08 -14.51
CA ARG A 279 15.79 4.32 -14.53
C ARG A 279 15.58 2.84 -14.88
N CYS A 280 14.55 2.19 -14.35
CA CYS A 280 14.21 0.80 -14.68
C CYS A 280 13.89 0.66 -16.17
N LEU A 281 13.01 1.54 -16.69
CA LEU A 281 12.64 1.54 -18.10
C LEU A 281 13.84 1.88 -19.01
N ALA A 282 14.67 2.84 -18.61
CA ALA A 282 15.88 3.20 -19.37
C ALA A 282 16.95 2.09 -19.36
N ALA A 283 16.95 1.21 -18.36
CA ALA A 283 17.78 0.01 -18.35
C ALA A 283 17.19 -1.14 -19.18
N GLY A 284 15.97 -0.97 -19.71
CA GLY A 284 15.30 -1.95 -20.56
C GLY A 284 14.32 -2.87 -19.83
N MET A 285 13.98 -2.60 -18.57
CA MET A 285 12.95 -3.34 -17.84
C MET A 285 11.55 -2.97 -18.37
N ASP A 286 10.59 -3.89 -18.30
CA ASP A 286 9.22 -3.69 -18.81
C ASP A 286 8.32 -3.03 -17.76
N ASP A 287 8.49 -3.39 -16.48
CA ASP A 287 7.70 -2.83 -15.37
C ASP A 287 8.46 -2.88 -14.04
N TYR A 288 7.77 -2.49 -12.96
CA TYR A 288 8.33 -2.50 -11.61
C TYR A 288 7.26 -2.76 -10.54
N ILE A 289 7.71 -3.30 -9.41
CA ILE A 289 6.97 -3.47 -8.16
C ILE A 289 7.83 -2.92 -7.03
N SER A 290 7.23 -2.12 -6.15
CA SER A 290 7.95 -1.57 -5.01
C SER A 290 8.09 -2.58 -3.88
N LYS A 291 9.25 -2.63 -3.21
CA LYS A 291 9.40 -3.29 -1.91
C LYS A 291 8.68 -2.44 -0.84
N PRO A 292 7.94 -3.06 0.11
CA PRO A 292 7.73 -4.50 0.27
C PRO A 292 6.76 -5.07 -0.78
N LEU A 293 7.14 -6.20 -1.39
CA LEU A 293 6.34 -6.87 -2.42
C LEU A 293 5.02 -7.38 -1.84
N LYS A 294 3.90 -7.09 -2.53
CA LYS A 294 2.56 -7.53 -2.13
C LYS A 294 2.01 -8.57 -3.10
N LEU A 295 1.27 -9.56 -2.57
CA LEU A 295 0.67 -10.64 -3.35
C LEU A 295 -0.23 -10.13 -4.49
N ASN A 296 -1.02 -9.08 -4.25
CA ASN A 296 -1.92 -8.53 -5.26
C ASN A 296 -1.17 -7.77 -6.37
N GLU A 297 -0.10 -7.03 -6.03
CA GLU A 297 0.73 -6.34 -7.02
C GLU A 297 1.44 -7.37 -7.90
N LEU A 298 2.00 -8.41 -7.28
CA LEU A 298 2.57 -9.54 -7.98
C LEU A 298 1.54 -10.23 -8.88
N ARG A 299 0.32 -10.50 -8.37
CA ARG A 299 -0.77 -11.09 -9.15
C ARG A 299 -1.15 -10.26 -10.36
N THR A 300 -1.34 -8.95 -10.20
CA THR A 300 -1.71 -8.05 -11.30
C THR A 300 -0.64 -8.03 -12.39
N ILE A 301 0.64 -8.00 -12.01
CA ILE A 301 1.74 -8.06 -12.96
C ILE A 301 1.75 -9.40 -13.70
N LEU A 302 1.61 -10.51 -12.97
CA LEU A 302 1.60 -11.84 -13.58
C LEU A 302 0.42 -11.98 -14.54
N GLU A 303 -0.80 -11.64 -14.14
CA GLU A 303 -2.00 -11.69 -15.00
C GLU A 303 -1.93 -10.74 -16.22
N TYR A 304 -1.07 -9.73 -16.20
CA TYR A 304 -0.90 -8.80 -17.31
C TYR A 304 0.12 -9.31 -18.34
N TYR A 305 1.22 -9.91 -17.88
CA TYR A 305 2.34 -10.31 -18.74
C TYR A 305 2.34 -11.81 -19.10
N ILE A 306 1.53 -12.62 -18.40
CA ILE A 306 1.50 -14.08 -18.48
C ILE A 306 0.04 -14.56 -18.55
#